data_AF-A0A7C1T7X3-F1
#
_entry.id   AF-A0A7C1T7X3-F1
#
_cell.length_a   1.000
_cell.length_b   1.000
_cell.length_c   1.000
_cell.angle_alpha   90.00
_cell.angle_beta   90.00
_cell.angle_gamma   90.00
#
_symmetry.space_group_name_H-M   'P 1'
#
loop_
_entity.id
_entity.type
_entity.pdbx_description
1 polymer ?
#
loop_
_entity_poly.entity_id
_entity_poly.type
_entity_poly.pdbx_seq_one_letter_code
_entity_poly.pdbx_strand_id
1 'polypeptide(L)'
;MAKASKVIQSFNAGELSPLMDARSNQTKYDAGCRTLENFFPLIYGGAKRRPGTEFIARQHTAGSKARCISFERSVTNTYTLVFENQRIRVFKGDADATTLGDRIYETAIDIDGVTLPSGTPVSISTDGSHGYEDGDTVKFQDVDGTIELNGNEFVITRVDTDDFTLDGTDGDDFTAWGTTAGTVKKVLEIHSPYLTADLRDLKIEHSADVMYITHKDYEQRKLSRTSDTAWTLEAIDLGTGPFTDQNTDTAKTIAVAEISNGGIAVGASVTLTAAGTNNIPFNNSTTAGHLPNESTTAIS
;
A
#
# COMPACT_ATOMS: atom_id res chain seq x y z
N MET A 1 -63.48 -9.34 -25.09
CA MET A 1 -62.92 -8.56 -23.97
C MET A 1 -61.90 -7.57 -24.52
N ALA A 2 -62.01 -6.29 -24.17
CA ALA A 2 -61.00 -5.30 -24.55
C ALA A 2 -59.69 -5.60 -23.81
N LYS A 3 -58.57 -5.66 -24.54
CA LYS A 3 -57.23 -5.75 -23.94
C LYS A 3 -56.91 -4.39 -23.32
N ALA A 4 -56.90 -4.31 -22.01
CA ALA A 4 -56.41 -3.14 -21.27
C ALA A 4 -55.04 -3.48 -20.67
N SER A 5 -54.00 -2.71 -21.02
CA SER A 5 -52.69 -2.78 -20.37
C SER A 5 -52.55 -1.62 -19.38
N LYS A 6 -52.25 -1.92 -18.10
CA LYS A 6 -51.94 -0.90 -17.10
C LYS A 6 -50.62 -0.23 -17.47
N VAL A 7 -50.64 1.09 -17.68
CA VAL A 7 -49.42 1.88 -17.85
C VAL A 7 -48.80 2.08 -16.48
N ILE A 8 -47.56 1.63 -16.32
CA ILE A 8 -46.76 1.90 -15.12
C ILE A 8 -46.12 3.27 -15.32
N GLN A 9 -46.51 4.25 -14.50
CA GLN A 9 -46.04 5.63 -14.66
C GLN A 9 -44.71 5.91 -13.94
N SER A 10 -44.36 5.10 -12.94
CA SER A 10 -43.13 5.25 -12.19
C SER A 10 -42.63 3.90 -11.67
N PHE A 11 -41.32 3.73 -11.68
CA PHE A 11 -40.61 2.57 -11.16
C PHE A 11 -39.36 3.03 -10.39
N ASN A 12 -39.57 3.64 -9.23
CA ASN A 12 -38.52 4.22 -8.39
C ASN A 12 -38.45 3.62 -6.97
N ALA A 13 -39.27 2.62 -6.65
CA ALA A 13 -39.29 1.96 -5.33
C ALA A 13 -38.35 0.75 -5.21
N GLY A 14 -37.83 0.22 -6.32
CA GLY A 14 -36.88 -0.88 -6.33
C GLY A 14 -37.49 -2.25 -6.02
N GLU A 15 -36.72 -3.11 -5.35
CA GLU A 15 -37.19 -4.40 -4.84
C GLU A 15 -38.01 -4.20 -3.56
N LEU A 16 -39.26 -4.65 -3.59
CA LEU A 16 -40.15 -4.59 -2.44
C LEU A 16 -39.94 -5.81 -1.55
N SER A 17 -40.01 -5.59 -0.23
CA SER A 17 -39.97 -6.69 0.74
C SER A 17 -41.08 -7.71 0.45
N PRO A 18 -40.84 -9.02 0.65
CA PRO A 18 -41.89 -10.04 0.50
C PRO A 18 -43.17 -9.77 1.32
N LEU A 19 -43.07 -9.02 2.42
CA LEU A 19 -44.22 -8.62 3.24
C LEU A 19 -45.15 -7.60 2.56
N MET A 20 -44.68 -6.97 1.47
CA MET A 20 -45.45 -6.02 0.68
C MET A 20 -46.26 -6.68 -0.44
N ASP A 21 -46.08 -7.97 -0.73
CA ASP A 21 -46.67 -8.65 -1.91
C ASP A 21 -48.20 -8.51 -2.03
N ALA A 22 -48.91 -8.35 -0.92
CA ALA A 22 -50.36 -8.18 -0.88
C ALA A 22 -50.83 -6.76 -0.52
N ARG A 23 -49.91 -5.81 -0.27
CA ARG A 23 -50.21 -4.43 0.17
C ARG A 23 -50.42 -3.50 -1.03
N SER A 24 -51.33 -3.87 -1.92
CA SER A 24 -51.68 -3.09 -3.13
C SER A 24 -52.24 -1.69 -2.81
N ASN A 25 -52.66 -1.46 -1.57
CA ASN A 25 -53.09 -0.15 -1.09
C ASN A 25 -51.95 0.82 -0.78
N GLN A 26 -50.70 0.35 -0.76
CA GLN A 26 -49.54 1.20 -0.54
C GLN A 26 -49.10 1.84 -1.86
N THR A 27 -48.93 3.17 -1.88
CA THR A 27 -48.54 3.92 -3.08
C THR A 27 -47.24 3.39 -3.72
N LYS A 28 -46.32 2.87 -2.91
CA LYS A 28 -45.04 2.30 -3.39
C LYS A 28 -45.18 0.92 -4.05
N TYR A 29 -46.29 0.21 -3.84
CA TYR A 29 -46.49 -1.14 -4.38
C TYR A 29 -46.46 -1.15 -5.92
N ASP A 30 -47.11 -0.17 -6.53
CA ASP A 30 -47.17 -0.02 -7.99
C ASP A 30 -45.85 0.50 -8.60
N ALA A 31 -44.94 1.03 -7.77
CA ALA A 31 -43.69 1.67 -8.20
C ALA A 31 -42.45 0.78 -8.02
N GLY A 32 -42.62 -0.47 -7.61
CA GLY A 32 -41.54 -1.43 -7.37
C GLY A 32 -41.83 -2.80 -7.99
N CYS A 33 -40.98 -3.77 -7.68
CA CYS A 33 -41.16 -5.15 -8.12
C CYS A 33 -40.76 -6.14 -7.02
N ARG A 34 -41.13 -7.40 -7.20
CA ARG A 34 -40.82 -8.48 -6.25
C ARG A 34 -39.33 -8.88 -6.26
N THR A 35 -38.63 -8.68 -7.37
CA THR A 35 -37.22 -9.09 -7.53
C THR A 35 -36.52 -8.13 -8.48
N LEU A 36 -35.45 -7.48 -8.03
CA LEU A 36 -34.67 -6.54 -8.84
C LEU A 36 -33.17 -6.84 -8.72
N GLU A 37 -32.67 -7.74 -9.56
CA GLU A 37 -31.26 -8.14 -9.53
C GLU A 37 -30.44 -7.34 -10.55
N ASN A 38 -29.33 -6.74 -10.12
CA ASN A 38 -28.40 -5.99 -10.97
C ASN A 38 -29.03 -4.79 -11.70
N PHE A 39 -29.96 -4.08 -11.06
CA PHE A 39 -30.47 -2.79 -11.54
C PHE A 39 -30.39 -1.70 -10.46
N PHE A 40 -30.28 -0.45 -10.91
CA PHE A 40 -30.51 0.73 -10.09
C PHE A 40 -31.84 1.38 -10.49
N PRO A 41 -32.78 1.56 -9.55
CA PRO A 41 -33.95 2.40 -9.78
C PRO A 41 -33.50 3.86 -9.96
N LEU A 42 -34.00 4.50 -11.00
CA LEU A 42 -33.80 5.91 -11.30
C LEU A 42 -34.91 6.71 -10.63
N ILE A 43 -34.55 7.90 -10.12
CA ILE A 43 -35.53 8.82 -9.51
C ILE A 43 -36.65 9.23 -10.47
N TYR A 44 -36.39 9.21 -11.78
CA TYR A 44 -37.35 9.57 -12.84
C TYR A 44 -38.34 8.44 -13.20
N GLY A 45 -38.30 7.30 -12.49
CA GLY A 45 -39.33 6.26 -12.61
C GLY A 45 -39.02 5.13 -13.59
N GLY A 46 -37.75 4.88 -13.90
CA GLY A 46 -37.30 3.68 -14.61
C GLY A 46 -36.22 2.95 -13.82
N ALA A 47 -35.72 1.83 -14.34
CA ALA A 47 -34.53 1.17 -13.81
C ALA A 47 -33.47 1.05 -14.91
N LYS A 48 -32.21 1.26 -14.54
CA LYS A 48 -31.05 0.99 -15.42
C LYS A 48 -30.29 -0.21 -14.89
N ARG A 49 -29.64 -0.98 -15.76
CA ARG A 49 -28.73 -2.04 -15.34
C ARG A 49 -27.60 -1.45 -14.50
N ARG A 50 -27.14 -2.20 -13.49
CA ARG A 50 -25.90 -1.90 -12.77
C ARG A 50 -24.76 -1.90 -13.80
N PRO A 51 -23.86 -0.90 -13.79
CA PRO A 51 -22.66 -0.94 -14.61
C PRO A 51 -21.91 -2.26 -14.37
N GLY A 52 -21.34 -2.81 -15.45
CA GLY A 52 -20.53 -4.01 -15.35
C GLY A 52 -19.30 -3.77 -14.47
N THR A 53 -18.65 -4.86 -14.08
CA THR A 53 -17.30 -4.82 -13.53
C THR A 53 -16.30 -4.93 -14.66
N GLU A 54 -15.27 -4.12 -14.62
CA GLU A 54 -14.12 -4.30 -15.51
C GLU A 54 -13.08 -5.18 -14.84
N PHE A 55 -12.40 -5.98 -15.65
CA PHE A 55 -11.24 -6.74 -15.22
C PHE A 55 -10.01 -5.83 -15.24
N ILE A 56 -9.45 -5.52 -14.07
CA ILE A 56 -8.23 -4.71 -13.94
C ILE A 56 -6.98 -5.59 -13.94
N ALA A 57 -6.91 -6.56 -13.03
CA ALA A 57 -5.74 -7.42 -12.88
C ALA A 57 -6.10 -8.75 -12.22
N ARG A 58 -5.25 -9.77 -12.45
CA ARG A 58 -5.31 -11.03 -11.69
C ARG A 58 -4.69 -10.85 -10.30
N GLN A 59 -5.08 -11.71 -9.37
CA GLN A 59 -4.31 -11.89 -8.14
C GLN A 59 -2.94 -12.46 -8.46
N HIS A 60 -1.93 -12.12 -7.67
CA HIS A 60 -0.59 -12.66 -7.88
C HIS A 60 -0.61 -14.20 -7.74
N THR A 61 -1.21 -14.71 -6.65
CA THR A 61 -1.43 -16.14 -6.46
C THR A 61 -2.90 -16.47 -6.69
N ALA A 62 -3.20 -17.25 -7.73
CA ALA A 62 -4.56 -17.63 -8.05
C ALA A 62 -5.23 -18.40 -6.90
N GLY A 63 -6.43 -17.95 -6.50
CA GLY A 63 -7.23 -18.61 -5.46
C GLY A 63 -6.91 -18.18 -4.02
N SER A 64 -5.89 -17.35 -3.81
CA SER A 64 -5.56 -16.79 -2.51
C SER A 64 -6.54 -15.68 -2.10
N LYS A 65 -6.68 -15.46 -0.79
CA LYS A 65 -7.48 -14.33 -0.30
C LYS A 65 -6.62 -13.06 -0.30
N ALA A 66 -7.23 -11.96 -0.70
CA ALA A 66 -6.64 -10.63 -0.65
C ALA A 66 -7.60 -9.65 0.05
N ARG A 67 -7.06 -8.54 0.54
CA ARG A 67 -7.85 -7.45 1.11
C ARG A 67 -7.53 -6.14 0.39
N CYS A 68 -8.54 -5.55 -0.24
CA CYS A 68 -8.44 -4.23 -0.84
C CYS A 68 -8.70 -3.16 0.23
N ILE A 69 -7.80 -2.19 0.34
CA ILE A 69 -7.89 -1.05 1.25
C ILE A 69 -7.65 0.22 0.45
N SER A 70 -8.57 1.18 0.56
CA SER A 70 -8.43 2.48 -0.08
C SER A 70 -7.34 3.30 0.61
N PHE A 71 -6.58 4.04 -0.18
CA PHE A 71 -5.63 5.04 0.28
C PHE A 71 -5.87 6.31 -0.54
N GLU A 72 -6.47 7.31 0.08
CA GLU A 72 -6.79 8.57 -0.56
C GLU A 72 -6.03 9.73 0.10
N ARG A 73 -5.27 10.46 -0.70
CA ARG A 73 -4.63 11.71 -0.27
C ARG A 73 -5.47 12.91 -0.69
N SER A 74 -6.00 12.87 -1.91
CA SER A 74 -6.85 13.90 -2.51
C SER A 74 -7.76 13.27 -3.57
N VAL A 75 -8.72 14.04 -4.08
CA VAL A 75 -9.61 13.61 -5.19
C VAL A 75 -8.85 13.20 -6.45
N THR A 76 -7.64 13.73 -6.66
CA THR A 76 -6.76 13.43 -7.80
C THR A 76 -5.74 12.33 -7.51
N ASN A 77 -5.48 12.04 -6.24
CA ASN A 77 -4.49 11.06 -5.79
C ASN A 77 -5.21 10.02 -4.94
N THR A 78 -5.95 9.16 -5.62
CA THR A 78 -6.66 8.03 -5.03
C THR A 78 -5.92 6.75 -5.40
N TYR A 79 -5.80 5.81 -4.47
CA TYR A 79 -5.14 4.53 -4.66
C TYR A 79 -5.96 3.44 -3.99
N THR A 80 -5.87 2.23 -4.52
CA THR A 80 -6.34 1.02 -3.86
C THR A 80 -5.14 0.12 -3.64
N LEU A 81 -4.89 -0.20 -2.37
CA LEU A 81 -3.85 -1.12 -1.95
C LEU A 81 -4.47 -2.51 -1.82
N VAL A 82 -3.91 -3.48 -2.53
CA VAL A 82 -4.31 -4.89 -2.43
C VAL A 82 -3.28 -5.62 -1.60
N PHE A 83 -3.66 -5.93 -0.36
CA PHE A 83 -2.86 -6.75 0.54
C PHE A 83 -3.06 -8.22 0.18
N GLU A 84 -1.97 -8.93 -0.07
CA GLU A 84 -1.94 -10.36 -0.37
C GLU A 84 -0.94 -11.05 0.57
N ASN A 85 -0.61 -12.32 0.29
CA ASN A 85 0.37 -13.04 1.09
C ASN A 85 1.74 -12.38 0.98
N GLN A 86 2.20 -11.74 2.06
CA GLN A 86 3.53 -11.13 2.18
C GLN A 86 3.85 -10.04 1.14
N ARG A 87 2.82 -9.47 0.51
CA ARG A 87 2.98 -8.38 -0.48
C ARG A 87 1.81 -7.42 -0.45
N ILE A 88 2.06 -6.19 -0.86
CA ILE A 88 1.05 -5.16 -1.13
C ILE A 88 1.24 -4.69 -2.56
N ARG A 89 0.18 -4.73 -3.35
CA ARG A 89 0.16 -4.20 -4.72
C ARG A 89 -0.62 -2.90 -4.76
N VAL A 90 -0.14 -1.95 -5.56
CA VAL A 90 -0.70 -0.60 -5.64
C VAL A 90 -1.43 -0.40 -6.96
N PHE A 91 -2.68 0.03 -6.87
CA PHE A 91 -3.49 0.43 -8.02
C PHE A 91 -3.81 1.92 -7.89
N LYS A 92 -3.60 2.67 -8.97
CA LYS A 92 -3.96 4.08 -9.01
C LYS A 92 -5.45 4.18 -9.34
N GLY A 93 -6.18 4.92 -8.52
CA GLY A 93 -7.54 5.30 -8.81
C GLY A 93 -7.58 6.40 -9.86
N ASP A 94 -8.72 6.49 -10.53
CA ASP A 94 -8.93 7.44 -11.61
C ASP A 94 -8.89 8.87 -11.07
N ALA A 95 -7.99 9.70 -11.60
CA ALA A 95 -7.95 11.12 -11.28
C ALA A 95 -8.99 11.92 -12.09
N ASP A 96 -9.41 11.41 -13.25
CA ASP A 96 -10.17 12.16 -14.28
C ASP A 96 -11.46 11.44 -14.75
N ALA A 97 -11.92 10.41 -14.02
CA ALA A 97 -13.08 9.57 -14.37
C ALA A 97 -13.07 8.99 -15.81
N THR A 98 -11.90 8.99 -16.46
CA THR A 98 -11.66 8.58 -17.86
C THR A 98 -10.54 7.56 -17.98
N THR A 99 -9.65 7.45 -17.00
CA THR A 99 -8.58 6.45 -16.97
C THR A 99 -8.92 5.43 -15.91
N LEU A 100 -9.42 4.29 -16.37
CA LEU A 100 -9.77 3.14 -15.52
C LEU A 100 -8.56 2.79 -14.64
N GLY A 101 -8.81 2.48 -13.37
CA GLY A 101 -7.74 2.36 -12.38
C GLY A 101 -6.69 1.34 -12.81
N ASP A 102 -5.48 1.79 -13.11
CA ASP A 102 -4.41 0.95 -13.61
C ASP A 102 -3.47 0.55 -12.47
N ARG A 103 -2.81 -0.59 -12.66
CA ARG A 103 -1.73 -1.03 -11.78
C ARG A 103 -0.54 -0.09 -11.94
N ILE A 104 0.16 0.15 -10.84
CA ILE A 104 1.38 0.94 -10.88
C ILE A 104 2.56 0.04 -11.25
N TYR A 105 3.43 0.56 -12.10
CA TYR A 105 4.66 -0.07 -12.53
C TYR A 105 5.85 0.77 -12.07
N GLU A 106 6.98 0.10 -11.89
CA GLU A 106 8.27 0.76 -11.70
C GLU A 106 8.71 1.46 -13.00
N THR A 107 9.82 2.18 -12.93
CA THR A 107 10.41 2.86 -14.09
C THR A 107 10.68 1.84 -15.19
N ALA A 108 10.26 2.17 -16.42
CA ALA A 108 10.49 1.32 -17.57
C ALA A 108 11.98 1.30 -17.95
N ILE A 109 12.45 0.15 -18.42
CA ILE A 109 13.79 -0.09 -18.91
C ILE A 109 13.68 -0.47 -20.39
N ASP A 110 14.60 0.05 -21.21
CA ASP A 110 14.67 -0.26 -22.62
C ASP A 110 15.14 -1.72 -22.83
N ILE A 111 14.62 -2.36 -23.87
CA ILE A 111 14.97 -3.73 -24.24
C ILE A 111 16.04 -3.66 -25.33
N ASP A 112 17.16 -4.36 -25.12
CA ASP A 112 18.23 -4.49 -26.10
C ASP A 112 17.98 -5.66 -27.07
N GLY A 113 17.25 -6.68 -26.62
CA GLY A 113 17.00 -7.88 -27.41
C GLY A 113 15.90 -8.79 -26.87
N VAL A 114 15.22 -9.45 -27.81
CA VAL A 114 14.28 -10.55 -27.53
C VAL A 114 14.80 -11.77 -28.28
N THR A 115 15.08 -12.85 -27.56
CA THR A 115 15.49 -14.12 -28.16
C THR A 115 14.37 -15.14 -27.99
N LEU A 116 14.03 -15.80 -29.11
CA LEU A 116 12.93 -16.77 -29.21
C LEU A 116 13.49 -18.18 -29.50
N PRO A 117 14.07 -18.85 -28.48
CA PRO A 117 14.63 -20.18 -28.66
C PRO A 117 13.52 -21.24 -28.73
N SER A 118 13.53 -22.09 -29.76
CA SER A 118 12.52 -23.14 -29.98
C SER A 118 12.46 -24.14 -28.82
N GLY A 119 11.25 -24.43 -28.34
CA GLY A 119 10.99 -25.39 -27.26
C GLY A 119 11.43 -24.92 -25.87
N THR A 120 11.75 -23.64 -25.71
CA THR A 120 12.25 -23.08 -24.45
C THR A 120 11.69 -21.66 -24.20
N PRO A 121 11.69 -21.20 -22.93
CA PRO A 121 11.20 -19.86 -22.58
C PRO A 121 11.86 -18.73 -23.37
N VAL A 122 11.05 -17.73 -23.72
CA VAL A 122 11.52 -16.47 -24.30
C VAL A 122 12.47 -15.78 -23.34
N SER A 123 13.61 -15.31 -23.84
CA SER A 123 14.57 -14.54 -23.06
C SER A 123 14.65 -13.09 -23.55
N ILE A 124 14.74 -12.18 -22.59
CA ILE A 124 14.78 -10.73 -22.79
C ILE A 124 16.11 -10.23 -22.27
N SER A 125 16.80 -9.43 -23.08
CA SER A 125 17.98 -8.65 -22.68
C SER A 125 17.60 -7.19 -22.54
N THR A 126 17.96 -6.56 -21.43
CA THR A 126 17.68 -5.14 -21.16
C THR A 126 18.88 -4.26 -21.42
N ASP A 127 18.63 -2.96 -21.62
CA ASP A 127 19.69 -1.95 -21.68
C ASP A 127 20.29 -1.73 -20.28
N GLY A 128 21.24 -2.58 -19.93
CA GLY A 128 21.91 -2.62 -18.64
C GLY A 128 21.12 -3.30 -17.53
N SER A 129 21.64 -3.16 -16.31
CA SER A 129 21.19 -3.93 -15.15
C SER A 129 19.78 -3.55 -14.72
N HIS A 130 18.87 -4.52 -14.75
CA HIS A 130 17.46 -4.28 -14.45
C HIS A 130 17.10 -4.33 -12.96
N GLY A 131 17.87 -5.05 -12.14
CA GLY A 131 17.60 -5.21 -10.70
C GLY A 131 16.35 -6.02 -10.35
N TYR A 132 15.70 -6.65 -11.34
CA TYR A 132 14.62 -7.61 -11.15
C TYR A 132 15.06 -8.90 -10.45
N GLU A 133 14.11 -9.62 -9.90
CA GLU A 133 14.27 -10.87 -9.18
C GLU A 133 13.39 -11.98 -9.79
N ASP A 134 13.71 -13.24 -9.49
CA ASP A 134 12.88 -14.38 -9.88
C ASP A 134 11.47 -14.29 -9.26
N GLY A 135 10.43 -14.57 -10.05
CA GLY A 135 9.04 -14.44 -9.65
C GLY A 135 8.44 -13.03 -9.77
N ASP A 136 9.23 -12.02 -10.18
CA ASP A 136 8.69 -10.70 -10.50
C ASP A 136 7.74 -10.76 -11.70
N THR A 137 6.72 -9.90 -11.69
CA THR A 137 5.83 -9.74 -12.84
C THR A 137 6.25 -8.51 -13.65
N VAL A 138 6.31 -8.66 -14.98
CA VAL A 138 6.67 -7.59 -15.91
C VAL A 138 5.62 -7.42 -17.00
N LYS A 139 5.56 -6.22 -17.57
CA LYS A 139 4.71 -5.88 -18.71
C LYS A 139 5.54 -5.21 -19.80
N PHE A 140 5.24 -5.56 -21.04
CA PHE A 140 5.92 -5.05 -22.22
C PHE A 140 5.08 -3.97 -22.91
N GLN A 141 5.76 -2.97 -23.44
CA GLN A 141 5.17 -1.89 -24.23
C GLN A 141 6.05 -1.54 -25.41
N ASP A 142 5.40 -1.25 -26.53
CA ASP A 142 6.04 -0.80 -27.77
C ASP A 142 7.17 -1.74 -28.24
N VAL A 143 7.05 -3.05 -27.95
CA VAL A 143 7.96 -4.07 -28.45
C VAL A 143 7.72 -4.29 -29.93
N ASP A 144 8.71 -3.92 -30.73
CA ASP A 144 8.74 -4.17 -32.17
C ASP A 144 9.15 -5.61 -32.46
N GLY A 145 8.59 -6.13 -33.55
CA GLY A 145 8.84 -7.49 -34.01
C GLY A 145 8.03 -8.55 -33.29
N THR A 146 8.29 -8.72 -32.00
CA THR A 146 7.58 -9.67 -31.13
C THR A 146 6.38 -8.98 -30.47
N ILE A 147 5.44 -8.54 -31.30
CA ILE A 147 4.33 -7.67 -30.86
C ILE A 147 3.37 -8.35 -29.88
N GLU A 148 3.36 -9.69 -29.83
CA GLU A 148 2.52 -10.51 -28.96
C GLU A 148 2.86 -10.35 -27.48
N LEU A 149 4.08 -9.87 -27.16
CA LEU A 149 4.47 -9.50 -25.80
C LEU A 149 3.69 -8.28 -25.30
N ASN A 150 3.32 -7.36 -26.19
CA ASN A 150 2.72 -6.08 -25.81
C ASN A 150 1.35 -6.27 -25.15
N GLY A 151 1.14 -5.54 -24.05
CA GLY A 151 -0.14 -5.53 -23.33
C GLY A 151 -0.36 -6.72 -22.40
N ASN A 152 0.42 -7.79 -22.55
CA ASN A 152 0.40 -8.96 -21.69
C ASN A 152 1.39 -8.83 -20.51
N GLU A 153 1.15 -9.62 -19.47
CA GLU A 153 1.99 -9.66 -18.28
C GLU A 153 2.58 -11.06 -18.12
N PHE A 154 3.86 -11.11 -17.77
CA PHE A 154 4.62 -12.35 -17.66
C PHE A 154 5.36 -12.37 -16.33
N VAL A 155 5.54 -13.57 -15.78
CA VAL A 155 6.34 -13.80 -14.57
C VAL A 155 7.76 -14.15 -14.98
N ILE A 156 8.77 -13.65 -14.27
CA ILE A 156 10.18 -13.98 -14.50
C ILE A 156 10.50 -15.35 -13.85
N THR A 157 11.26 -16.19 -14.55
CA THR A 157 11.67 -17.55 -14.07
C THR A 157 13.17 -17.75 -13.90
N ARG A 158 13.97 -16.95 -14.58
CA ARG A 158 15.42 -16.92 -14.43
C ARG A 158 15.83 -15.48 -14.61
N VAL A 159 16.76 -15.05 -13.77
CA VAL A 159 17.26 -13.69 -13.75
C VAL A 159 18.78 -13.73 -13.66
N ASP A 160 19.42 -13.05 -14.59
CA ASP A 160 20.82 -12.67 -14.56
C ASP A 160 20.89 -11.14 -14.35
N THR A 161 22.03 -10.48 -14.56
CA THR A 161 22.13 -9.03 -14.32
C THR A 161 21.32 -8.20 -15.33
N ASP A 162 21.41 -8.58 -16.61
CA ASP A 162 20.87 -7.85 -17.76
C ASP A 162 19.89 -8.71 -18.59
N ASP A 163 19.67 -9.96 -18.20
CA ASP A 163 18.87 -10.93 -18.94
C ASP A 163 17.87 -11.65 -18.02
N PHE A 164 16.68 -11.94 -18.54
CA PHE A 164 15.71 -12.77 -17.84
C PHE A 164 14.82 -13.58 -18.78
N THR A 165 14.17 -14.63 -18.25
CA THR A 165 13.27 -15.51 -19.02
C THR A 165 11.82 -15.44 -18.53
N LEU A 166 10.87 -15.62 -19.46
CA LEU A 166 9.44 -15.51 -19.19
C LEU A 166 8.77 -16.85 -18.89
N ASP A 167 8.06 -16.94 -17.77
CA ASP A 167 7.32 -18.15 -17.37
C ASP A 167 6.25 -18.55 -18.39
N GLY A 168 6.10 -19.86 -18.57
CA GLY A 168 5.03 -20.44 -19.40
C GLY A 168 5.06 -20.02 -20.87
N THR A 169 6.16 -19.47 -21.35
CA THR A 169 6.37 -19.14 -22.76
C THR A 169 7.18 -20.21 -23.48
N ASP A 170 6.94 -20.35 -24.78
CA ASP A 170 7.80 -21.07 -25.70
C ASP A 170 8.17 -20.11 -26.84
N GLY A 171 9.44 -20.01 -27.21
CA GLY A 171 9.86 -19.17 -28.34
C GLY A 171 9.12 -19.48 -29.65
N ASP A 172 8.61 -20.70 -29.81
CA ASP A 172 7.80 -21.10 -30.98
C ASP A 172 6.39 -20.48 -31.01
N ASP A 173 5.90 -19.96 -29.87
CA ASP A 173 4.59 -19.28 -29.77
C ASP A 173 4.64 -17.82 -30.25
N PHE A 174 5.83 -17.32 -30.62
CA PHE A 174 6.07 -15.91 -30.94
C PHE A 174 6.63 -15.72 -32.35
N THR A 175 6.28 -14.60 -32.98
CA THR A 175 6.78 -14.26 -34.30
C THR A 175 8.06 -13.42 -34.19
N ALA A 176 9.18 -13.91 -34.74
CA ALA A 176 10.42 -13.12 -34.82
C ALA A 176 10.38 -12.15 -36.03
N TRP A 177 10.44 -10.84 -35.81
CA TRP A 177 10.60 -9.88 -36.92
C TRP A 177 11.42 -8.62 -36.57
N GLY A 178 12.56 -8.41 -37.23
CA GLY A 178 13.26 -7.12 -37.22
C GLY A 178 14.07 -6.79 -35.95
N THR A 179 14.51 -5.53 -35.85
CA THR A 179 15.28 -5.02 -34.70
C THR A 179 14.39 -4.89 -33.49
N THR A 180 14.79 -5.48 -32.37
CA THR A 180 14.08 -5.33 -31.10
C THR A 180 14.24 -3.90 -30.60
N ALA A 181 13.11 -3.20 -30.47
CA ALA A 181 12.98 -1.96 -29.73
C ALA A 181 11.74 -2.10 -28.85
N GLY A 182 11.71 -1.45 -27.69
CA GLY A 182 10.57 -1.51 -26.77
C GLY A 182 11.00 -1.36 -25.33
N THR A 183 10.01 -1.34 -24.43
CA THR A 183 10.26 -1.19 -23.00
C THR A 183 9.63 -2.30 -22.20
N VAL A 184 10.29 -2.65 -21.10
CA VAL A 184 9.76 -3.52 -20.06
C VAL A 184 9.63 -2.74 -18.77
N LYS A 185 8.56 -3.01 -18.02
CA LYS A 185 8.34 -2.43 -16.70
C LYS A 185 7.87 -3.48 -15.71
N LYS A 186 8.49 -3.50 -14.54
CA LYS A 186 8.11 -4.35 -13.41
C LYS A 186 6.88 -3.80 -12.70
N VAL A 187 6.03 -4.69 -12.19
CA VAL A 187 4.91 -4.34 -11.32
C VAL A 187 5.42 -3.83 -10.00
N LEU A 188 4.91 -2.69 -9.54
CA LEU A 188 5.24 -2.19 -8.22
C LEU A 188 4.62 -3.10 -7.14
N GLU A 189 5.47 -3.84 -6.45
CA GLU A 189 5.12 -4.65 -5.29
C GLU A 189 5.90 -4.17 -4.06
N ILE A 190 5.20 -4.05 -2.93
CA ILE A 190 5.82 -3.70 -1.64
C ILE A 190 5.83 -4.96 -0.80
N HIS A 191 7.02 -5.35 -0.33
CA HIS A 191 7.14 -6.47 0.60
C HIS A 191 6.36 -6.19 1.90
N SER A 192 5.63 -7.19 2.37
CA SER A 192 4.82 -7.11 3.59
C SER A 192 5.06 -8.34 4.46
N PRO A 193 5.04 -8.22 5.79
CA PRO A 193 5.17 -9.39 6.66
C PRO A 193 3.87 -10.19 6.80
N TYR A 194 2.72 -9.64 6.37
CA TYR A 194 1.41 -10.18 6.72
C TYR A 194 1.06 -11.41 5.88
N LEU A 195 0.68 -12.50 6.53
CA LEU A 195 0.19 -13.70 5.87
C LEU A 195 -1.27 -13.54 5.44
N THR A 196 -1.69 -14.31 4.42
CA THR A 196 -3.10 -14.31 3.94
C THR A 196 -4.14 -14.53 5.05
N ALA A 197 -3.80 -15.34 6.05
CA ALA A 197 -4.70 -15.63 7.17
C ALA A 197 -5.02 -14.40 8.03
N ASP A 198 -4.07 -13.47 8.14
CA ASP A 198 -4.13 -12.35 9.09
C ASP A 198 -4.65 -11.05 8.45
N LEU A 199 -4.77 -11.01 7.12
CA LEU A 199 -5.18 -9.82 6.37
C LEU A 199 -6.54 -9.27 6.82
N ARG A 200 -7.46 -10.13 7.25
CA ARG A 200 -8.81 -9.74 7.72
C ARG A 200 -8.77 -8.99 9.04
N ASP A 201 -7.77 -9.25 9.87
CA ASP A 201 -7.68 -8.72 11.22
C ASP A 201 -6.87 -7.43 11.30
N LEU A 202 -6.17 -7.05 10.22
CA LEU A 202 -5.46 -5.76 10.12
C LEU A 202 -6.40 -4.58 10.43
N LYS A 203 -5.98 -3.72 11.34
CA LYS A 203 -6.61 -2.43 11.62
C LYS A 203 -5.76 -1.33 11.02
N ILE A 204 -6.42 -0.45 10.27
CA ILE A 204 -5.76 0.49 9.39
C ILE A 204 -6.41 1.84 9.58
N GLU A 205 -5.56 2.85 9.74
CA GLU A 205 -5.96 4.26 9.75
C GLU A 205 -4.97 5.02 8.86
N HIS A 206 -5.45 6.00 8.10
CA HIS A 206 -4.60 6.75 7.19
C HIS A 206 -4.82 8.24 7.32
N SER A 207 -3.77 8.99 7.06
CA SER A 207 -3.78 10.45 7.03
C SER A 207 -2.84 10.92 5.94
N ALA A 208 -3.41 11.53 4.90
CA ALA A 208 -2.68 12.01 3.73
C ALA A 208 -1.74 10.94 3.14
N ASP A 209 -0.43 11.15 3.22
CA ASP A 209 0.58 10.29 2.60
C ASP A 209 1.06 9.14 3.51
N VAL A 210 0.43 8.94 4.68
CA VAL A 210 0.84 7.93 5.67
C VAL A 210 -0.34 7.06 6.09
N MET A 211 -0.13 5.75 6.08
CA MET A 211 -1.05 4.74 6.60
C MET A 211 -0.41 3.98 7.76
N TYR A 212 -1.11 3.93 8.88
CA TYR A 212 -0.75 3.14 10.05
C TYR A 212 -1.50 1.80 10.03
N ILE A 213 -0.76 0.71 10.22
CA ILE A 213 -1.29 -0.65 10.19
C ILE A 213 -0.95 -1.32 11.51
N THR A 214 -1.95 -1.92 12.14
CA THR A 214 -1.80 -2.64 13.41
C THR A 214 -2.46 -4.01 13.33
N HIS A 215 -1.85 -4.98 14.01
CA HIS A 215 -2.37 -6.33 14.19
C HIS A 215 -2.00 -6.82 15.59
N LYS A 216 -2.71 -7.83 16.10
CA LYS A 216 -2.43 -8.40 17.44
C LYS A 216 -1.10 -9.16 17.51
N ASP A 217 -0.66 -9.77 16.41
CA ASP A 217 0.52 -10.64 16.33
C ASP A 217 1.71 -10.04 15.55
N TYR A 218 1.56 -8.85 14.95
CA TYR A 218 2.63 -8.18 14.22
C TYR A 218 2.95 -6.84 14.87
N GLU A 219 4.20 -6.42 14.78
CA GLU A 219 4.62 -5.07 15.14
C GLU A 219 3.83 -4.04 14.34
N GLN A 220 3.56 -2.88 14.96
CA GLN A 220 2.86 -1.79 14.30
C GLN A 220 3.72 -1.27 13.15
N ARG A 221 3.10 -0.99 12.01
CA ARG A 221 3.80 -0.54 10.80
C ARG A 221 3.24 0.74 10.26
N LYS A 222 4.12 1.52 9.65
CA LYS A 222 3.81 2.75 8.93
C LYS A 222 4.16 2.53 7.46
N LEU A 223 3.15 2.65 6.61
CA LEU A 223 3.30 2.71 5.17
C LEU A 223 3.31 4.19 4.75
N SER A 224 4.41 4.65 4.17
CA SER A 224 4.56 6.03 3.71
C SER A 224 4.67 6.08 2.20
N ARG A 225 3.95 7.00 1.58
CA ARG A 225 4.04 7.28 0.14
C ARG A 225 4.81 8.58 -0.08
N THR A 226 5.77 8.59 -1.00
CA THR A 226 6.48 9.82 -1.41
C THR A 226 6.23 10.20 -2.87
N SER A 227 5.89 9.22 -3.74
CA SER A 227 5.48 9.45 -5.13
C SER A 227 4.45 8.39 -5.57
N ASP A 228 4.06 8.36 -6.84
CA ASP A 228 3.24 7.27 -7.38
C ASP A 228 3.94 5.91 -7.29
N THR A 229 5.25 5.88 -7.50
CA THR A 229 6.06 4.67 -7.59
C THR A 229 6.93 4.42 -6.36
N ALA A 230 6.92 5.33 -5.38
CA ALA A 230 7.76 5.24 -4.18
C ALA A 230 6.91 5.11 -2.91
N TRP A 231 6.98 3.92 -2.33
CA TRP A 231 6.26 3.51 -1.12
C TRP A 231 7.20 2.75 -0.19
N THR A 232 7.11 3.04 1.10
CA THR A 232 7.96 2.43 2.12
C THR A 232 7.11 1.89 3.26
N LEU A 233 7.18 0.58 3.50
CA LEU A 233 6.58 -0.06 4.67
C LEU A 233 7.65 -0.33 5.73
N GLU A 234 7.55 0.33 6.88
CA GLU A 234 8.51 0.19 7.97
C GLU A 234 7.80 -0.12 9.30
N ALA A 235 8.50 -0.76 10.23
CA ALA A 235 8.04 -0.88 11.61
C ALA A 235 8.05 0.50 12.27
N ILE A 236 7.03 0.79 13.07
CA ILE A 236 6.97 2.05 13.82
C ILE A 236 7.96 1.94 14.97
N ASP A 237 8.91 2.86 15.01
CA ASP A 237 9.67 3.11 16.22
C ASP A 237 8.75 3.81 17.23
N LEU A 238 8.28 3.04 18.22
CA LEU A 238 7.53 3.58 19.35
C LEU A 238 8.52 4.28 20.27
N GLY A 239 8.89 5.51 19.88
CA GLY A 239 9.73 6.37 20.70
C GLY A 239 9.20 6.40 22.13
N THR A 240 9.98 5.87 23.07
CA THR A 240 9.62 5.86 24.48
C THR A 240 9.68 7.29 24.99
N GLY A 241 8.59 8.04 24.89
CA GLY A 241 8.48 9.40 25.43
C GLY A 241 9.65 10.34 25.06
N PRO A 242 9.80 11.48 25.74
CA PRO A 242 10.98 12.33 25.59
C PRO A 242 12.14 11.82 26.47
N PHE A 243 12.54 10.55 26.31
CA PHE A 243 13.75 10.06 26.95
C PHE A 243 14.92 10.25 25.99
N THR A 244 15.94 10.97 26.42
CA THR A 244 17.25 10.96 25.74
C THR A 244 17.80 9.53 25.74
N ASP A 245 18.55 9.16 24.70
CA ASP A 245 19.18 7.85 24.58
C ASP A 245 19.84 7.43 25.90
N GLN A 246 19.54 6.21 26.35
CA GLN A 246 20.19 5.65 27.52
C GLN A 246 21.69 5.57 27.27
N ASN A 247 22.51 6.03 28.22
CA ASN A 247 23.94 5.81 28.17
C ASN A 247 24.24 4.31 28.32
N THR A 248 24.50 3.63 27.21
CA THR A 248 24.90 2.20 27.15
C THR A 248 26.40 1.99 27.34
N ASP A 249 27.18 3.07 27.37
CA ASP A 249 28.62 3.03 27.57
C ASP A 249 28.96 2.93 29.06
N THR A 250 29.35 1.73 29.48
CA THR A 250 29.77 1.43 30.86
C THR A 250 31.06 2.12 31.29
N ALA A 251 31.82 2.73 30.36
CA ALA A 251 33.00 3.53 30.69
C ALA A 251 32.64 4.95 31.14
N LYS A 252 31.42 5.42 30.86
CA LYS A 252 30.93 6.73 31.27
C LYS A 252 30.20 6.62 32.61
N THR A 253 30.94 6.77 33.70
CA THR A 253 30.43 6.68 35.07
C THR A 253 30.38 8.04 35.76
N ILE A 254 29.35 8.28 36.58
CA ILE A 254 29.40 9.30 37.63
C ILE A 254 30.00 8.63 38.87
N ALA A 255 31.16 9.10 39.32
CA ALA A 255 31.82 8.59 40.51
C ALA A 255 31.91 9.69 41.59
N VAL A 256 31.75 9.29 42.85
CA VAL A 256 32.05 10.15 43.99
C VAL A 256 33.54 10.03 44.28
N ALA A 257 34.29 11.12 44.14
CA ALA A 257 35.69 11.14 44.56
C ALA A 257 35.77 11.24 46.08
N GLU A 258 36.47 10.30 46.73
CA GLU A 258 36.79 10.41 48.15
C GLU A 258 37.76 11.57 48.39
N ILE A 259 37.52 12.39 49.41
CA ILE A 259 38.55 13.29 49.94
C ILE A 259 39.36 12.50 50.97
N SER A 260 40.45 11.87 50.51
CA SER A 260 41.55 11.28 51.30
C SER A 260 41.16 10.30 52.42
N ASN A 261 41.39 9.00 52.16
CA ASN A 261 41.50 7.88 53.12
C ASN A 261 40.28 7.60 54.03
N GLY A 262 39.19 7.07 53.44
CA GLY A 262 38.34 6.10 54.16
C GLY A 262 36.97 6.57 54.63
N GLY A 263 36.22 7.27 53.77
CA GLY A 263 34.77 7.46 53.92
C GLY A 263 34.30 8.92 53.97
N ILE A 264 33.02 9.13 53.67
CA ILE A 264 32.36 10.44 53.73
C ILE A 264 32.05 10.75 55.21
N ALA A 265 32.61 11.83 55.74
CA ALA A 265 32.33 12.25 57.12
C ALA A 265 30.83 12.56 57.32
N VAL A 266 30.29 12.23 58.49
CA VAL A 266 28.91 12.59 58.86
C VAL A 266 28.75 14.11 58.79
N GLY A 267 27.89 14.59 57.88
CA GLY A 267 27.65 16.02 57.64
C GLY A 267 28.45 16.66 56.49
N ALA A 268 29.27 15.90 55.75
CA ALA A 268 29.97 16.41 54.56
C ALA A 268 29.03 16.53 53.34
N SER A 269 29.21 17.60 52.55
CA SER A 269 28.57 17.74 51.24
C SER A 269 29.37 17.00 50.16
N VAL A 270 28.70 16.16 49.38
CA VAL A 270 29.27 15.52 48.19
C VAL A 270 28.94 16.36 46.98
N THR A 271 29.95 16.92 46.31
CA THR A 271 29.77 17.64 45.05
C THR A 271 29.87 16.67 43.89
N LEU A 272 28.76 16.45 43.20
CA LEU A 272 28.72 15.72 41.92
C LEU A 272 29.06 16.71 40.80
N THR A 273 30.31 16.73 40.35
CA THR A 273 30.73 17.59 39.24
C THR A 273 30.53 16.85 37.92
N ALA A 274 29.52 17.24 37.15
CA ALA A 274 29.35 16.77 35.78
C ALA A 274 30.06 17.76 34.84
N ALA A 275 31.23 17.38 34.32
CA ALA A 275 32.06 18.24 33.47
C ALA A 275 31.95 17.83 32.00
N GLY A 276 31.68 18.82 31.13
CA GLY A 276 31.73 18.72 29.67
C GLY A 276 32.04 20.11 29.09
N THR A 277 32.59 20.18 27.87
CA THR A 277 32.85 21.46 27.19
C THR A 277 31.54 22.25 27.09
N ASN A 278 31.51 23.50 27.59
CA ASN A 278 30.33 24.38 27.59
C ASN A 278 29.09 23.88 28.37
N ASN A 279 29.26 23.32 29.57
CA ASN A 279 28.16 22.90 30.48
C ASN A 279 27.23 21.79 29.94
N ILE A 280 27.73 20.99 29.00
CA ILE A 280 26.97 19.86 28.42
C ILE A 280 27.25 18.59 29.23
N PRO A 281 26.57 18.44 30.37
CA PRO A 281 25.83 17.20 30.54
C PRO A 281 24.33 17.45 30.70
N PHE A 282 23.92 18.71 30.92
CA PHE A 282 22.52 19.11 31.01
C PHE A 282 22.24 20.16 29.94
N ASN A 283 21.64 19.72 28.84
CA ASN A 283 21.16 20.63 27.81
C ASN A 283 20.05 21.52 28.41
N ASN A 284 20.26 22.84 28.41
CA ASN A 284 19.28 23.82 28.88
C ASN A 284 18.05 23.96 27.94
N SER A 285 17.90 23.09 26.94
CA SER A 285 16.76 23.10 26.01
C SER A 285 15.75 22.02 26.35
N THR A 286 15.05 22.16 27.47
CA THR A 286 13.64 21.77 27.49
C THR A 286 12.80 23.02 27.67
N THR A 287 12.34 23.55 26.54
CA THR A 287 11.27 24.55 26.43
C THR A 287 9.93 23.91 26.83
N ALA A 288 9.87 23.35 28.04
CA ALA A 288 8.67 22.77 28.64
C ALA A 288 8.58 23.18 30.11
N GLY A 289 8.37 24.48 30.32
CA GLY A 289 7.40 25.07 31.26
C GLY A 289 7.04 24.35 32.56
N HIS A 290 7.97 23.80 33.33
CA HIS A 290 7.72 23.51 34.75
C HIS A 290 8.92 23.91 35.60
N LEU A 291 8.80 25.03 36.31
CA LEU A 291 9.60 25.29 37.49
C LEU A 291 9.12 24.35 38.60
N PRO A 292 10.01 23.57 39.25
CA PRO A 292 9.63 22.79 40.41
C PRO A 292 9.09 23.72 41.50
N ASN A 293 8.03 23.31 42.17
CA ASN A 293 7.49 24.02 43.33
C ASN A 293 8.60 24.23 44.38
N GLU A 294 8.71 25.46 44.90
CA GLU A 294 9.70 25.95 45.90
C GLU A 294 11.06 26.50 45.41
N SER A 295 11.25 26.82 44.12
CA SER A 295 12.41 27.64 43.71
C SER A 295 12.26 29.11 44.13
N THR A 296 12.67 29.46 45.36
CA THR A 296 12.83 30.87 45.77
C THR A 296 14.10 31.44 45.15
N THR A 297 13.95 32.39 44.22
CA THR A 297 15.06 33.21 43.70
C THR A 297 15.64 34.05 44.84
N ALA A 298 16.84 33.72 45.31
CA ALA A 298 17.62 34.63 46.13
C ALA A 298 18.20 35.72 45.21
N ILE A 299 17.69 36.93 45.38
CA ILE A 299 18.16 38.14 44.71
C ILE A 299 19.48 38.55 45.37
N SER A 300 20.53 38.73 44.57
CA SER A 300 21.63 39.67 44.84
C SER A 300 21.99 40.39 43.56
#